data_AF-A0A542IW44-F1
#
_entry.id   AF-A0A542IW44-F1
#
_cell.length_a   1.000
_cell.length_b   1.000
_cell.length_c   1.000
_cell.angle_alpha   90.00
_cell.angle_beta   90.00
_cell.angle_gamma   90.00
#
_symmetry.space_group_name_H-M   'P 1'
#
loop_
_entity.id
_entity.type
_entity.pdbx_description
1 polymer ?
#
loop_
_entity_poly.entity_id
_entity_poly.type
_entity_poly.pdbx_seq_one_letter_code
_entity_poly.pdbx_strand_id
1 'polypeptide(L)'
;MHCFQPSRRSLLAAVAAGAVTAAAGLAGPGAGRSQAAVRTVNPSQRRTRPMIFVVGDSTSSAYQHSERPRAGWGQALPLLLGPQADVFDYAWSGASSKSFADAGLLGEVLDLLQPGDYLLISFGHNDEKTTDPARGTDPQTTFKEYLQKYLDGAAERGAQAVLVTPVERRRFSPLGIAQDSHGAYPQAVRELAAATGTPLVDLTASSKALWQELGAEGTKTHFLYTAPNQYPQYPDGVADNTHFQAEGALAVARLVASELQAKETIPPGYFQHVDAALDPLAGIYWPSERPVDKPLVLEVGRGMAFRTVQAAVDSVATGSSSRTLIRIQPGTYREAIRVPADKPRISLIGLGEKAEDVVLVYNNASGTRKPDGSGSFGAGGSASVRIDGADFTAANLTFSNDFDEAANQDMANRQAVALFLAGDRAVLRNVRCLGNQDTLLVDSPARGVPARFFFSDCYVEGDVDFIFGRGTAVFSGCEIRSLDRGSENNNGYVSAGSQNVKIKHGYLFTGCRFVSDAAAGSVHLGRPWHPSGDVDAIAQVLVRDSWLGAHISGTPWTDMSGFSWREARFHEFNNYGPGSRISPDRPQLEPQLAGDFTLEAYLRGTDGWAPQLSGTRADSAWVDRQTLRQVS
;
A
#
# COMPACT_ATOMS: atom_id res chain seq x y z
N MET A 1 29.88 -46.45 1.30
CA MET A 1 30.04 -47.75 0.61
C MET A 1 28.84 -47.88 -0.32
N HIS A 2 28.90 -48.00 -1.65
CA HIS A 2 29.97 -48.23 -2.62
C HIS A 2 29.74 -47.32 -3.84
N CYS A 3 30.86 -46.83 -4.37
CA CYS A 3 31.02 -46.07 -5.61
C CYS A 3 30.92 -46.99 -6.83
N PHE A 4 30.38 -46.53 -7.97
CA PHE A 4 30.73 -47.07 -9.29
C PHE A 4 30.53 -46.04 -10.42
N GLN A 5 31.64 -45.62 -11.01
CA GLN A 5 31.85 -45.15 -12.38
C GLN A 5 33.06 -45.96 -12.93
N PRO A 6 33.46 -45.91 -14.21
CA PRO A 6 32.75 -45.72 -15.50
C PRO A 6 33.26 -46.74 -16.57
N SER A 7 32.90 -46.61 -17.86
CA SER A 7 33.79 -47.05 -18.95
C SER A 7 33.62 -46.22 -20.24
N ARG A 8 34.73 -46.10 -20.99
CA ARG A 8 35.01 -45.25 -22.18
C ARG A 8 35.40 -46.12 -23.40
N ARG A 9 35.38 -45.48 -24.58
CA ARG A 9 36.21 -45.65 -25.82
C ARG A 9 35.44 -46.20 -27.04
N SER A 10 35.58 -45.70 -28.29
CA SER A 10 36.76 -45.26 -29.09
C SER A 10 36.32 -44.32 -30.27
N LEU A 11 36.98 -43.18 -30.62
CA LEU A 11 38.07 -42.90 -31.63
C LEU A 11 37.67 -43.13 -33.12
N LEU A 12 37.96 -42.34 -34.19
CA LEU A 12 39.02 -41.41 -34.68
C LEU A 12 38.41 -40.50 -35.83
N ALA A 13 38.69 -39.20 -36.04
CA ALA A 13 39.85 -38.45 -36.57
C ALA A 13 39.79 -38.04 -38.07
N ALA A 14 40.04 -36.75 -38.37
CA ALA A 14 40.69 -36.22 -39.59
C ALA A 14 41.18 -34.77 -39.38
N VAL A 15 42.36 -34.44 -39.91
CA VAL A 15 43.16 -33.21 -39.75
C VAL A 15 43.48 -32.60 -41.13
N ALA A 16 43.77 -31.29 -41.14
CA ALA A 16 44.71 -30.52 -42.01
C ALA A 16 44.01 -29.36 -42.75
N ALA A 17 44.59 -28.19 -43.02
CA ALA A 17 45.79 -27.46 -42.57
C ALA A 17 45.70 -26.07 -43.24
N GLY A 18 46.38 -25.05 -42.70
CA GLY A 18 46.58 -23.78 -43.42
C GLY A 18 47.19 -22.69 -42.53
N ALA A 19 48.50 -22.53 -42.59
CA ALA A 19 49.26 -21.43 -41.97
C ALA A 19 49.96 -20.61 -43.06
N VAL A 20 49.99 -19.29 -42.89
CA VAL A 20 50.97 -18.38 -43.52
C VAL A 20 51.41 -17.36 -42.47
N THR A 21 52.72 -17.17 -42.37
CA THR A 21 53.45 -16.32 -41.42
C THR A 21 54.15 -15.13 -42.10
N ALA A 22 54.64 -14.21 -41.25
CA ALA A 22 55.61 -13.10 -41.44
C ALA A 22 54.98 -11.69 -41.58
N ALA A 23 55.48 -10.60 -40.98
CA ALA A 23 56.63 -10.32 -40.12
C ALA A 23 56.42 -9.01 -39.31
N ALA A 24 57.35 -8.76 -38.40
CA ALA A 24 57.34 -7.77 -37.31
C ALA A 24 57.59 -6.30 -37.70
N GLY A 25 57.15 -5.39 -36.82
CA GLY A 25 57.61 -4.00 -36.70
C GLY A 25 57.53 -3.52 -35.24
N LEU A 26 58.68 -3.15 -34.66
CA LEU A 26 58.89 -2.65 -33.30
C LEU A 26 58.66 -1.12 -33.23
N ALA A 27 57.95 -0.62 -32.20
CA ALA A 27 58.20 0.68 -31.55
C ALA A 27 57.35 0.92 -30.28
N GLY A 28 58.01 1.01 -29.11
CA GLY A 28 57.78 2.01 -28.04
C GLY A 28 56.53 1.96 -27.13
N PRO A 29 56.68 2.04 -25.79
CA PRO A 29 55.55 2.12 -24.84
C PRO A 29 55.06 3.56 -24.66
N GLY A 30 53.80 3.81 -24.97
CA GLY A 30 53.09 5.06 -24.62
C GLY A 30 51.99 4.74 -23.62
N ALA A 31 52.15 5.19 -22.38
CA ALA A 31 51.13 5.15 -21.35
C ALA A 31 49.91 6.00 -21.76
N GLY A 32 48.90 5.36 -22.35
CA GLY A 32 47.59 5.95 -22.58
C GLY A 32 46.70 5.69 -21.38
N ARG A 33 46.48 6.70 -20.55
CA ARG A 33 45.42 6.71 -19.53
C ARG A 33 44.10 6.34 -20.20
N SER A 34 43.53 5.19 -19.84
CA SER A 34 42.12 4.90 -20.10
C SER A 34 41.29 5.90 -19.28
N GLN A 35 40.88 7.00 -19.91
CA GLN A 35 39.80 7.81 -19.40
C GLN A 35 38.59 6.89 -19.23
N ALA A 36 38.21 6.64 -17.98
CA ALA A 36 36.93 6.07 -17.66
C ALA A 36 35.87 6.95 -18.34
N ALA A 37 35.21 6.40 -19.35
CA ALA A 37 34.06 7.04 -19.95
C ALA A 37 33.03 7.22 -18.82
N VAL A 38 32.82 8.48 -18.42
CA VAL A 38 31.76 8.89 -17.51
C VAL A 38 30.47 8.32 -18.07
N ARG A 39 29.90 7.35 -17.37
CA ARG A 39 28.62 6.74 -17.71
C ARG A 39 27.56 7.82 -17.51
N THR A 40 27.15 8.45 -18.61
CA THR A 40 26.03 9.40 -18.59
C THR A 40 24.77 8.66 -18.18
N VAL A 41 24.28 8.97 -16.98
CA VAL A 41 22.99 8.50 -16.47
C VAL A 41 21.90 8.93 -17.45
N ASN A 42 21.07 7.97 -17.85
CA ASN A 42 19.94 8.19 -18.75
C ASN A 42 18.90 9.10 -18.04
N PRO A 43 18.50 10.25 -18.61
CA PRO A 43 17.75 11.30 -17.90
C PRO A 43 16.23 11.06 -17.79
N SER A 44 15.79 9.83 -17.53
CA SER A 44 14.38 9.49 -17.32
C SER A 44 14.12 9.17 -15.85
N GLN A 45 13.63 10.02 -14.94
CA GLN A 45 13.19 11.41 -14.94
C GLN A 45 13.50 11.93 -13.52
N ARG A 46 14.09 13.13 -13.36
CA ARG A 46 14.39 13.68 -12.03
C ARG A 46 13.09 13.90 -11.25
N ARG A 47 13.09 13.59 -9.96
CA ARG A 47 12.03 14.04 -9.05
C ARG A 47 11.96 15.57 -9.11
N THR A 48 10.75 16.10 -9.15
CA THR A 48 10.52 17.56 -9.16
C THR A 48 10.62 18.16 -7.76
N ARG A 49 10.73 17.32 -6.73
CA ARG A 49 10.85 17.70 -5.33
C ARG A 49 11.94 16.88 -4.66
N PRO A 50 12.72 17.48 -3.75
CA PRO A 50 13.69 16.74 -2.97
C PRO A 50 13.00 15.84 -1.95
N MET A 51 13.69 14.75 -1.63
CA MET A 51 13.28 13.73 -0.70
C MET A 51 14.20 13.71 0.52
N ILE A 52 13.62 13.50 1.69
CA ILE A 52 14.35 13.25 2.94
C ILE A 52 14.34 11.73 3.17
N PHE A 53 15.46 11.09 2.92
CA PHE A 53 15.65 9.66 3.20
C PHE A 53 16.02 9.45 4.67
N VAL A 54 15.39 8.50 5.33
CA VAL A 54 15.75 8.07 6.69
C VAL A 54 16.27 6.64 6.60
N VAL A 55 17.50 6.41 7.07
CA VAL A 55 18.08 5.08 7.27
C VAL A 55 18.49 4.93 8.72
N GLY A 56 18.24 3.75 9.29
CA GLY A 56 18.44 3.55 10.71
C GLY A 56 17.91 2.24 11.23
N ASP A 57 17.78 2.19 12.55
CA ASP A 57 17.33 1.03 13.31
C ASP A 57 15.82 1.05 13.62
N SER A 58 15.41 0.26 14.61
CA SER A 58 14.02 0.08 15.00
C SER A 58 13.35 1.32 15.61
N THR A 59 14.12 2.31 16.03
CA THR A 59 13.58 3.56 16.59
C THR A 59 13.17 4.56 15.51
N SER A 60 13.79 4.48 14.33
CA SER A 60 13.42 5.27 13.15
C SER A 60 12.41 4.59 12.24
N SER A 61 12.38 3.24 12.19
CA SER A 61 11.68 2.47 11.16
C SER A 61 10.16 2.59 11.12
N ALA A 62 9.62 2.50 9.90
CA ALA A 62 8.20 2.29 9.66
C ALA A 62 7.70 0.92 10.17
N TYR A 63 6.51 0.92 10.75
CA TYR A 63 5.82 -0.26 11.28
C TYR A 63 4.48 -0.49 10.60
N GLN A 64 4.11 -1.76 10.44
CA GLN A 64 2.89 -2.13 9.74
C GLN A 64 1.64 -1.85 10.58
N HIS A 65 0.47 -1.85 9.94
CA HIS A 65 -0.81 -1.71 10.63
C HIS A 65 -1.02 -2.71 11.77
N SER A 66 -0.53 -3.95 11.60
CA SER A 66 -0.58 -5.00 12.62
C SER A 66 0.26 -4.71 13.86
N GLU A 67 1.09 -3.68 13.84
CA GLU A 67 1.97 -3.29 14.95
C GLU A 67 1.52 -1.96 15.59
N ARG A 68 0.42 -1.35 15.14
CA ARG A 68 -0.13 -0.11 15.72
C ARG A 68 -0.45 -0.31 17.22
N PRO A 69 -0.07 0.61 18.15
CA PRO A 69 0.41 1.98 17.92
C PRO A 69 1.92 2.11 17.77
N ARG A 70 2.70 1.04 17.65
CA ARG A 70 4.15 1.14 17.46
C ARG A 70 4.46 1.94 16.21
N ALA A 71 5.39 2.88 16.34
CA ALA A 71 5.84 3.74 15.24
C ALA A 71 7.31 4.13 15.45
N GLY A 72 8.02 4.39 14.35
CA GLY A 72 9.35 4.99 14.37
C GLY A 72 9.27 6.50 14.14
N TRP A 73 10.28 7.24 14.58
CA TRP A 73 10.29 8.69 14.37
C TRP A 73 10.43 9.07 12.89
N GLY A 74 11.07 8.23 12.07
CA GLY A 74 11.13 8.41 10.61
C GLY A 74 9.74 8.31 9.98
N GLN A 75 8.94 7.36 10.45
CA GLN A 75 7.54 7.17 10.07
C GLN A 75 6.64 8.36 10.45
N ALA A 76 6.96 9.08 11.53
CA ALA A 76 6.20 10.24 12.00
C ALA A 76 6.65 11.57 11.37
N LEU A 77 7.87 11.65 10.86
CA LEU A 77 8.47 12.85 10.27
C LEU A 77 7.62 13.52 9.17
N PRO A 78 6.92 12.80 8.26
CA PRO A 78 6.06 13.41 7.25
C PRO A 78 4.99 14.35 7.83
N LEU A 79 4.51 14.10 9.06
CA LEU A 79 3.47 14.92 9.69
C LEU A 79 3.92 16.36 9.97
N LEU A 80 5.23 16.59 10.01
CA LEU A 80 5.81 17.88 10.31
C LEU A 80 6.11 18.71 9.04
N LEU A 81 6.03 18.08 7.85
CA LEU A 81 6.39 18.69 6.57
C LEU A 81 5.26 19.49 5.91
N GLY A 82 5.65 20.54 5.19
CA GLY A 82 4.84 21.20 4.17
C GLY A 82 5.00 20.55 2.79
N PRO A 83 4.32 21.07 1.75
CA PRO A 83 4.23 20.43 0.43
C PRO A 83 5.52 20.44 -0.42
N GLN A 84 6.62 21.03 0.08
CA GLN A 84 7.88 21.26 -0.64
C GLN A 84 8.75 20.01 -0.77
N ALA A 85 8.65 19.09 0.17
CA ALA A 85 9.45 17.87 0.23
C ALA A 85 8.60 16.70 0.75
N ASP A 86 9.09 15.50 0.53
CA ASP A 86 8.51 14.24 1.03
C ASP A 86 9.58 13.51 1.87
N VAL A 87 9.16 12.53 2.70
CA VAL A 87 10.06 11.63 3.45
C VAL A 87 9.97 10.22 2.88
N PHE A 88 11.11 9.55 2.75
CA PHE A 88 11.19 8.13 2.49
C PHE A 88 11.91 7.42 3.65
N ASP A 89 11.13 6.82 4.54
CA ASP A 89 11.67 6.05 5.66
C ASP A 89 12.02 4.63 5.22
N TYR A 90 13.33 4.38 5.11
CA TYR A 90 13.90 3.09 4.74
C TYR A 90 14.70 2.48 5.90
N ALA A 91 14.43 2.89 7.14
CA ALA A 91 15.04 2.29 8.31
C ALA A 91 14.52 0.86 8.55
N TRP A 92 15.39 0.02 9.13
CA TRP A 92 15.13 -1.40 9.29
C TRP A 92 15.17 -1.81 10.76
N SER A 93 14.02 -2.27 11.26
CA SER A 93 13.90 -2.73 12.64
C SER A 93 14.86 -3.89 12.94
N GLY A 94 15.74 -3.70 13.92
CA GLY A 94 16.77 -4.67 14.32
C GLY A 94 18.09 -4.55 13.57
N ALA A 95 18.24 -3.58 12.66
CA ALA A 95 19.49 -3.34 11.93
C ALA A 95 20.51 -2.52 12.73
N SER A 96 21.79 -2.81 12.52
CA SER A 96 22.92 -1.94 12.87
C SER A 96 23.45 -1.24 11.61
N SER A 97 24.36 -0.27 11.78
CA SER A 97 25.02 0.39 10.64
C SER A 97 25.70 -0.62 9.70
N LYS A 98 26.25 -1.69 10.30
CA LYS A 98 26.85 -2.83 9.62
C LYS A 98 25.81 -3.72 8.95
N SER A 99 24.85 -4.27 9.70
CA SER A 99 23.94 -5.28 9.16
C SER A 99 23.04 -4.72 8.05
N PHE A 100 22.72 -3.43 8.12
CA PHE A 100 21.99 -2.73 7.07
C PHE A 100 22.80 -2.65 5.76
N ALA A 101 24.07 -2.25 5.85
CA ALA A 101 24.96 -2.18 4.70
C ALA A 101 25.27 -3.57 4.14
N ASP A 102 25.57 -4.54 4.99
CA ASP A 102 25.89 -5.92 4.61
C ASP A 102 24.70 -6.65 3.96
N ALA A 103 23.47 -6.26 4.30
CA ALA A 103 22.25 -6.74 3.64
C ALA A 103 22.00 -6.11 2.25
N GLY A 104 22.84 -5.16 1.81
CA GLY A 104 22.71 -4.45 0.53
C GLY A 104 21.75 -3.26 0.55
N LEU A 105 21.10 -2.98 1.69
CA LEU A 105 20.08 -1.94 1.81
C LEU A 105 20.65 -0.53 1.64
N LEU A 106 21.92 -0.31 2.02
CA LEU A 106 22.60 0.95 1.73
C LEU A 106 22.68 1.18 0.22
N GLY A 107 23.09 0.18 -0.55
CA GLY A 107 23.18 0.29 -2.01
C GLY A 107 21.83 0.68 -2.63
N GLU A 108 20.74 0.06 -2.17
CA GLU A 108 19.38 0.35 -2.65
C GLU A 108 18.97 1.80 -2.38
N VAL A 109 19.22 2.31 -1.18
CA VAL A 109 18.93 3.72 -0.86
C VAL A 109 19.78 4.66 -1.71
N LEU A 110 21.07 4.36 -1.84
CA LEU A 110 21.98 5.17 -2.63
C LEU A 110 21.50 5.23 -4.10
N ASP A 111 21.08 4.12 -4.70
CA ASP A 111 20.60 4.11 -6.09
C ASP A 111 19.32 4.95 -6.31
N LEU A 112 18.60 5.29 -5.24
CA LEU A 112 17.43 6.17 -5.25
C LEU A 112 17.74 7.65 -5.00
N LEU A 113 18.94 7.99 -4.51
CA LEU A 113 19.31 9.38 -4.22
C LEU A 113 19.50 10.17 -5.51
N GLN A 114 19.07 11.43 -5.48
CA GLN A 114 19.28 12.43 -6.51
C GLN A 114 19.95 13.67 -5.89
N PRO A 115 20.63 14.50 -6.70
CA PRO A 115 21.21 15.74 -6.21
C PRO A 115 20.16 16.64 -5.55
N GLY A 116 20.45 17.11 -4.33
CA GLY A 116 19.55 17.94 -3.52
C GLY A 116 18.66 17.18 -2.54
N ASP A 117 18.73 15.85 -2.51
CA ASP A 117 18.10 15.04 -1.46
C ASP A 117 18.90 15.06 -0.15
N TYR A 118 18.26 14.62 0.93
CA TYR A 118 18.87 14.49 2.25
C TYR A 118 18.90 13.02 2.68
N LEU A 119 19.98 12.58 3.33
CA LEU A 119 20.11 11.24 3.90
C LEU A 119 20.37 11.33 5.42
N LEU A 120 19.35 11.07 6.22
CA LEU A 120 19.42 11.04 7.68
C LEU A 120 19.84 9.64 8.12
N ILE A 121 20.97 9.54 8.83
CA ILE A 121 21.61 8.27 9.20
C ILE A 121 21.57 8.12 10.73
N SER A 122 20.75 7.17 11.22
CA SER A 122 20.45 6.99 12.65
C SER A 122 20.67 5.55 13.12
N PHE A 123 21.89 5.25 13.55
CA PHE A 123 22.28 3.92 14.05
C PHE A 123 22.94 4.00 15.44
N GLY A 124 23.09 2.84 16.11
CA GLY A 124 23.68 2.73 17.44
C GLY A 124 23.05 1.65 18.32
N HIS A 125 21.71 1.49 18.28
CA HIS A 125 21.00 0.58 19.20
C HIS A 125 21.39 -0.89 19.04
N ASN A 126 21.68 -1.30 17.80
CA ASN A 126 22.04 -2.67 17.48
C ASN A 126 23.54 -2.84 17.25
N ASP A 127 24.25 -1.74 17.00
CA ASP A 127 25.71 -1.70 16.86
C ASP A 127 26.40 -2.08 18.18
N GLU A 128 25.82 -1.71 19.32
CA GLU A 128 26.33 -2.07 20.65
C GLU A 128 26.24 -3.56 21.00
N LYS A 129 25.58 -4.38 20.17
CA LYS A 129 25.48 -5.84 20.35
C LYS A 129 26.78 -6.53 19.90
N THR A 130 27.89 -6.20 20.54
CA THR A 130 29.25 -6.65 20.15
C THR A 130 29.45 -8.17 20.20
N THR A 131 28.58 -8.90 20.89
CA THR A 131 28.56 -10.38 20.91
C THR A 131 27.83 -11.01 19.72
N ASP A 132 27.04 -10.23 18.97
CA ASP A 132 26.39 -10.65 17.73
C ASP A 132 27.27 -10.21 16.54
N PRO A 133 28.06 -11.11 15.93
CA PRO A 133 28.98 -10.73 14.87
C PRO A 133 28.28 -10.20 13.61
N ALA A 134 26.98 -10.46 13.43
CA ALA A 134 26.23 -9.93 12.30
C ALA A 134 25.84 -8.44 12.49
N ARG A 135 25.76 -7.97 13.74
CA ARG A 135 25.29 -6.61 14.06
C ARG A 135 26.34 -5.75 14.75
N GLY A 136 27.09 -6.33 15.68
CA GLY A 136 28.05 -5.65 16.53
C GLY A 136 29.12 -4.91 15.74
N THR A 137 29.42 -3.70 16.17
CA THR A 137 30.57 -2.92 15.70
C THR A 137 31.40 -2.45 16.90
N ASP A 138 32.54 -1.84 16.62
CA ASP A 138 33.35 -1.14 17.62
C ASP A 138 33.17 0.37 17.39
N PRO A 139 32.79 1.15 18.42
CA PRO A 139 32.42 2.56 18.25
C PRO A 139 33.58 3.43 17.78
N GLN A 140 34.83 3.05 18.05
CA GLN A 140 36.00 3.85 17.69
C GLN A 140 36.58 3.50 16.32
N THR A 141 36.18 2.35 15.76
CA THR A 141 36.69 1.84 14.48
C THR A 141 35.53 1.50 13.54
N THR A 142 35.10 0.24 13.53
CA THR A 142 34.18 -0.31 12.52
C THR A 142 32.84 0.42 12.45
N PHE A 143 32.32 0.97 13.56
CA PHE A 143 31.11 1.79 13.52
C PHE A 143 31.30 3.04 12.66
N LYS A 144 32.38 3.79 12.90
CA LYS A 144 32.72 5.00 12.11
C LYS A 144 33.02 4.63 10.66
N GLU A 145 33.70 3.50 10.43
CA GLU A 145 33.96 2.99 9.07
C GLU A 145 32.65 2.69 8.31
N TYR A 146 31.67 2.07 8.96
CA TYR A 146 30.37 1.85 8.33
C TYR A 146 29.64 3.16 8.08
N LEU A 147 29.54 4.05 9.05
CA LEU A 147 28.90 5.36 8.86
C LEU A 147 29.55 6.17 7.73
N GLN A 148 30.88 6.14 7.60
CA GLN A 148 31.60 6.78 6.50
C GLN A 148 31.13 6.31 5.12
N LYS A 149 30.79 5.02 4.96
CA LYS A 149 30.23 4.51 3.68
C LYS A 149 28.92 5.19 3.30
N TYR A 150 28.07 5.52 4.28
CA TYR A 150 26.82 6.24 4.03
C TYR A 150 27.09 7.68 3.61
N LEU A 151 28.06 8.34 4.26
CA LEU A 151 28.47 9.71 3.93
C LEU A 151 29.05 9.81 2.52
N ASP A 152 30.00 8.92 2.19
CA ASP A 152 30.65 8.86 0.89
C ASP A 152 29.63 8.60 -0.21
N GLY A 153 28.77 7.59 -0.01
CA GLY A 153 27.73 7.23 -0.98
C GLY A 153 26.74 8.36 -1.25
N ALA A 154 26.33 9.11 -0.23
CA ALA A 154 25.44 10.27 -0.40
C ALA A 154 26.15 11.40 -1.16
N ALA A 155 27.40 11.72 -0.79
CA ALA A 155 28.19 12.75 -1.43
C ALA A 155 28.43 12.46 -2.93
N GLU A 156 28.73 11.20 -3.28
CA GLU A 156 28.90 10.75 -4.67
C GLU A 156 27.65 10.98 -5.53
N ARG A 157 26.46 11.01 -4.92
CA ARG A 157 25.16 11.22 -5.59
C ARG A 157 24.65 12.66 -5.48
N GLY A 158 25.43 13.56 -4.87
CA GLY A 158 25.05 14.96 -4.66
C GLY A 158 23.93 15.15 -3.63
N ALA A 159 23.70 14.16 -2.77
CA ALA A 159 22.79 14.24 -1.64
C ALA A 159 23.53 14.75 -0.39
N GLN A 160 22.82 15.44 0.48
CA GLN A 160 23.37 15.95 1.74
C GLN A 160 23.12 14.93 2.86
N ALA A 161 24.18 14.28 3.33
CA ALA A 161 24.10 13.41 4.50
C ALA A 161 23.95 14.21 5.80
N VAL A 162 23.22 13.64 6.76
CA VAL A 162 23.07 14.15 8.12
C VAL A 162 23.25 12.98 9.08
N LEU A 163 24.17 13.12 10.02
CA LEU A 163 24.35 12.14 11.09
C LEU A 163 23.37 12.42 12.23
N VAL A 164 22.71 11.38 12.71
CA VAL A 164 21.77 11.45 13.84
C VAL A 164 22.27 10.52 14.93
N THR A 165 22.55 11.03 16.13
CA THR A 165 22.96 10.18 17.27
C THR A 165 21.80 9.26 17.69
N PRO A 166 22.04 8.08 18.29
CA PRO A 166 20.95 7.19 18.66
C PRO A 166 20.07 7.81 19.76
N VAL A 167 18.74 7.81 19.56
CA VAL A 167 17.76 8.28 20.54
C VAL A 167 17.88 7.50 21.85
N GLU A 168 17.80 8.15 23.01
CA GLU A 168 17.91 7.45 24.30
C GLU A 168 16.75 6.50 24.57
N ARG A 169 17.08 5.33 25.13
CA ARG A 169 16.07 4.40 25.67
C ARG A 169 15.45 4.96 26.94
N ARG A 170 14.27 4.45 27.30
CA ARG A 170 13.61 4.75 28.57
C ARG A 170 14.40 4.12 29.73
N ARG A 171 15.34 4.86 30.29
CA ARG A 171 16.18 4.43 31.42
C ARG A 171 16.29 5.53 32.47
N PHE A 172 15.92 5.19 33.70
CA PHE A 172 15.96 6.11 34.84
C PHE A 172 16.69 5.48 36.02
N SER A 173 17.43 6.29 36.77
CA SER A 173 17.94 5.90 38.07
C SER A 173 16.79 5.77 39.10
N PRO A 174 17.03 5.15 40.27
CA PRO A 174 16.03 5.13 41.35
C PRO A 174 15.59 6.52 41.83
N LEU A 175 16.37 7.56 41.53
CA LEU A 175 16.05 8.97 41.85
C LEU A 175 15.27 9.67 40.72
N GLY A 176 14.87 8.96 39.67
CA GLY A 176 14.14 9.54 38.53
C GLY A 176 15.01 10.34 37.57
N ILE A 177 16.33 10.13 37.58
CA ILE A 177 17.26 10.80 36.67
C ILE A 177 17.41 9.99 35.37
N ALA A 178 17.16 10.59 34.21
CA ALA A 178 17.34 9.95 32.91
C ALA A 178 18.82 9.56 32.68
N GLN A 179 19.06 8.35 32.19
CA GLN A 179 20.40 7.78 32.05
C GLN A 179 20.76 7.52 30.59
N ASP A 180 22.06 7.60 30.28
CA ASP A 180 22.57 7.20 28.96
C ASP A 180 22.41 5.68 28.75
N SER A 181 22.10 5.29 27.51
CA SER A 181 21.82 3.90 27.17
C SER A 181 22.69 3.31 26.06
N HIS A 182 23.57 4.11 25.43
CA HIS A 182 24.32 3.71 24.23
C HIS A 182 25.85 3.79 24.37
N GLY A 183 26.38 3.92 25.59
CA GLY A 183 27.83 3.93 25.83
C GLY A 183 28.60 4.93 24.96
N ALA A 184 29.63 4.47 24.24
CA ALA A 184 30.51 5.31 23.43
C ALA A 184 29.98 5.65 22.02
N TYR A 185 28.84 5.07 21.60
CA TYR A 185 28.32 5.24 20.24
C TYR A 185 27.89 6.68 19.91
N PRO A 186 27.15 7.42 20.77
CA PRO A 186 26.82 8.81 20.51
C PRO A 186 28.06 9.69 20.30
N GLN A 187 29.09 9.46 21.12
CA GLN A 187 30.34 10.20 21.01
C GLN A 187 31.08 9.90 19.70
N ALA A 188 31.06 8.64 19.24
CA ALA A 188 31.61 8.26 17.95
C ALA A 188 30.94 8.98 16.77
N VAL A 189 29.61 9.13 16.80
CA VAL A 189 28.87 9.89 15.78
C VAL A 189 29.26 11.37 15.81
N ARG A 190 29.33 11.98 17.00
CA ARG A 190 29.76 13.39 17.17
C ARG A 190 31.16 13.64 16.62
N GLU A 191 32.10 12.74 16.93
CA GLU A 191 33.48 12.82 16.45
C GLU A 191 33.57 12.69 14.93
N LEU A 192 32.81 11.75 14.34
CA LEU A 192 32.77 11.59 12.89
C LEU A 192 32.18 12.82 12.19
N ALA A 193 31.07 13.35 12.71
CA ALA A 193 30.45 14.58 12.19
C ALA A 193 31.41 15.76 12.22
N ALA A 194 32.12 15.96 13.35
CA ALA A 194 33.13 17.01 13.48
C ALA A 194 34.32 16.81 12.52
N ALA A 195 34.79 15.58 12.34
CA ALA A 195 35.93 15.27 11.48
C ALA A 195 35.63 15.45 9.99
N THR A 196 34.39 15.20 9.58
CA THR A 196 33.95 15.25 8.16
C THR A 196 33.26 16.56 7.80
N GLY A 197 32.88 17.37 8.79
CA GLY A 197 32.02 18.54 8.59
C GLY A 197 30.57 18.19 8.25
N THR A 198 30.15 16.93 8.43
CA THR A 198 28.77 16.51 8.19
C THR A 198 27.83 17.11 9.25
N PRO A 199 26.68 17.67 8.86
CA PRO A 199 25.66 18.12 9.81
C PRO A 199 25.25 17.04 10.80
N LEU A 200 25.04 17.43 12.05
CA LEU A 200 24.69 16.54 13.15
C LEU A 200 23.33 16.92 13.73
N VAL A 201 22.47 15.93 13.99
CA VAL A 201 21.35 16.02 14.94
C VAL A 201 21.75 15.23 16.19
N ASP A 202 21.88 15.91 17.33
CA ASP A 202 22.28 15.26 18.59
C ASP A 202 21.07 14.74 19.36
N LEU A 203 20.38 13.78 18.73
CA LEU A 203 19.15 13.19 19.24
C LEU A 203 19.32 12.50 20.59
N THR A 204 20.50 11.94 20.89
CA THR A 204 20.84 11.43 22.22
C THR A 204 20.67 12.52 23.29
N ALA A 205 21.24 13.71 23.07
CA ALA A 205 21.17 14.80 24.05
C ALA A 205 19.73 15.34 24.18
N SER A 206 19.06 15.62 23.06
CA SER A 206 17.72 16.20 23.06
C SER A 206 16.66 15.22 23.59
N SER A 207 16.75 13.93 23.26
CA SER A 207 15.83 12.91 23.81
C SER A 207 16.06 12.65 25.30
N LYS A 208 17.30 12.62 25.79
CA LYS A 208 17.57 12.51 27.22
C LYS A 208 16.95 13.65 28.02
N ALA A 209 17.06 14.87 27.50
CA ALA A 209 16.45 16.06 28.11
C ALA A 209 14.92 15.92 28.15
N LEU A 210 14.30 15.51 27.05
CA LEU A 210 12.85 15.26 27.00
C LEU A 210 12.42 14.17 27.99
N TRP A 211 13.14 13.05 28.06
CA TRP A 211 12.86 11.99 29.03
C TRP A 211 13.03 12.46 30.47
N GLN A 212 14.02 13.30 30.75
CA GLN A 212 14.19 13.91 32.07
C GLN A 212 13.03 14.82 32.45
N GLU A 213 12.54 15.63 31.50
CA GLU A 213 11.41 16.54 31.70
C GLU A 213 10.12 15.77 31.99
N LEU A 214 9.82 14.75 31.17
CA LEU A 214 8.61 13.93 31.32
C LEU A 214 8.67 12.98 32.52
N GLY A 215 9.88 12.59 32.93
CA GLY A 215 10.12 11.62 33.99
C GLY A 215 9.68 10.18 33.64
N ALA A 216 9.94 9.26 34.57
CA ALA A 216 9.69 7.83 34.34
C ALA A 216 8.22 7.54 34.02
N GLU A 217 7.27 8.10 34.76
CA GLU A 217 5.85 7.82 34.51
C GLU A 217 5.33 8.51 33.24
N GLY A 218 5.69 9.78 33.01
CA GLY A 218 5.24 10.52 31.82
C GLY A 218 5.74 9.91 30.50
N THR A 219 6.92 9.28 30.52
CA THR A 219 7.46 8.59 29.32
C THR A 219 6.70 7.34 28.91
N LYS A 220 5.81 6.78 29.74
CA LYS A 220 5.01 5.60 29.35
C LYS A 220 4.02 5.88 28.21
N THR A 221 3.63 7.13 27.98
CA THR A 221 2.79 7.48 26.80
C THR A 221 3.62 7.54 25.52
N HIS A 222 4.94 7.71 25.63
CA HIS A 222 5.84 7.89 24.49
C HIS A 222 6.44 6.56 24.04
N PHE A 223 6.89 5.75 24.99
CA PHE A 223 7.38 4.40 24.73
C PHE A 223 6.24 3.40 24.61
N LEU A 224 6.50 2.25 23.96
CA LEU A 224 5.55 1.17 23.70
C LEU A 224 5.16 0.45 25.01
N TYR A 225 4.31 1.14 25.75
CA TYR A 225 3.72 0.77 27.01
C TYR A 225 2.20 0.82 26.87
N THR A 226 1.59 -0.34 26.74
CA THR A 226 0.14 -0.46 26.60
C THR A 226 -0.41 -1.39 27.67
N ALA A 227 -1.56 -1.01 28.24
CA ALA A 227 -2.30 -1.91 29.11
C ALA A 227 -2.93 -3.05 28.30
N PRO A 228 -3.24 -4.21 28.93
CA PRO A 228 -4.03 -5.26 28.30
C PRO A 228 -5.33 -4.70 27.71
N ASN A 229 -5.66 -5.12 26.50
CA ASN A 229 -6.84 -4.69 25.71
C ASN A 229 -6.93 -3.19 25.41
N GLN A 230 -5.88 -2.39 25.65
CA GLN A 230 -5.86 -0.98 25.25
C GLN A 230 -5.84 -0.85 23.72
N TYR A 231 -5.08 -1.72 23.04
CA TYR A 231 -5.02 -1.81 21.59
C TYR A 231 -5.22 -3.27 21.15
N PRO A 232 -6.03 -3.54 20.12
CA PRO A 232 -6.27 -4.91 19.63
C PRO A 232 -5.00 -5.67 19.23
N GLN A 233 -3.98 -4.94 18.76
CA GLN A 233 -2.68 -5.48 18.37
C GLN A 233 -1.84 -5.95 19.58
N TYR A 234 -2.19 -5.50 20.79
CA TYR A 234 -1.51 -5.81 22.04
C TYR A 234 -2.52 -6.29 23.09
N PRO A 235 -3.17 -7.46 22.88
CA PRO A 235 -4.24 -7.94 23.74
C PRO A 235 -3.79 -8.13 25.19
N ASP A 236 -2.55 -8.60 25.38
CA ASP A 236 -1.95 -8.82 26.70
C ASP A 236 -1.23 -7.57 27.24
N GLY A 237 -1.26 -6.46 26.50
CA GLY A 237 -0.45 -5.28 26.76
C GLY A 237 1.02 -5.51 26.39
N VAL A 238 1.83 -4.46 26.56
CA VAL A 238 3.28 -4.51 26.34
C VAL A 238 3.98 -3.47 27.20
N ALA A 239 5.22 -3.75 27.61
CA ALA A 239 6.09 -2.83 28.33
C ALA A 239 7.49 -2.86 27.70
N ASP A 240 7.75 -1.95 26.78
CA ASP A 240 8.97 -1.87 26.00
C ASP A 240 9.63 -0.49 26.19
N ASN A 241 10.88 -0.48 26.65
CA ASN A 241 11.66 0.72 26.95
C ASN A 241 12.49 1.24 25.77
N THR A 242 12.32 0.69 24.57
CA THR A 242 13.08 1.04 23.36
C THR A 242 12.18 1.60 22.27
N HIS A 243 11.06 0.93 21.97
CA HIS A 243 10.21 1.33 20.86
C HIS A 243 9.16 2.36 21.28
N PHE A 244 8.69 3.16 20.33
CA PHE A 244 7.72 4.22 20.59
C PHE A 244 6.30 3.80 20.25
N GLN A 245 5.34 4.42 20.93
CA GLN A 245 3.98 4.60 20.41
C GLN A 245 3.97 5.81 19.45
N ALA A 246 2.85 6.01 18.75
CA ALA A 246 2.65 7.15 17.85
C ALA A 246 3.05 8.50 18.48
N GLU A 247 2.71 8.74 19.76
CA GLU A 247 3.06 9.96 20.48
C GLU A 247 4.58 10.14 20.64
N GLY A 248 5.29 9.09 21.09
CA GLY A 248 6.74 9.14 21.23
C GLY A 248 7.46 9.27 19.90
N ALA A 249 6.96 8.61 18.85
CA ALA A 249 7.49 8.74 17.51
C ALA A 249 7.39 10.18 17.00
N LEU A 250 6.24 10.84 17.18
CA LEU A 250 6.05 12.24 16.82
C LEU A 250 6.92 13.18 17.68
N ALA A 251 7.01 12.95 18.99
CA ALA A 251 7.84 13.76 19.88
C ALA A 251 9.33 13.72 19.46
N VAL A 252 9.86 12.54 19.17
CA VAL A 252 11.24 12.36 18.69
C VAL A 252 11.41 12.95 17.29
N ALA A 253 10.43 12.80 16.39
CA ALA A 253 10.46 13.44 15.07
C ALA A 253 10.50 14.98 15.18
N ARG A 254 9.82 15.59 16.16
CA ARG A 254 9.92 17.03 16.43
C ARG A 254 11.31 17.43 16.88
N LEU A 255 11.99 16.64 17.72
CA LEU A 255 13.39 16.91 18.10
C LEU A 255 14.30 16.95 16.87
N VAL A 256 14.16 15.95 15.98
CA VAL A 256 14.93 15.88 14.73
C VAL A 256 14.62 17.09 13.83
N ALA A 257 13.33 17.37 13.57
CA ALA A 257 12.93 18.49 12.72
C ALA A 257 13.40 19.84 13.26
N SER A 258 13.24 20.08 14.57
CA SER A 258 13.67 21.32 15.24
C SER A 258 15.18 21.53 15.13
N GLU A 259 15.98 20.49 15.33
CA GLU A 259 17.45 20.61 15.16
C GLU A 259 17.85 20.86 13.71
N LEU A 260 17.23 20.18 12.75
CA LEU A 260 17.48 20.39 11.31
C LEU A 260 17.14 21.82 10.88
N GLN A 261 16.05 22.39 11.40
CA GLN A 261 15.65 23.77 11.16
C GLN A 261 16.61 24.76 11.82
N ALA A 262 16.93 24.57 13.11
CA ALA A 262 17.78 25.47 13.86
C ALA A 262 19.21 25.55 13.30
N LYS A 263 19.70 24.45 12.71
CA LYS A 263 21.02 24.37 12.05
C LYS A 263 20.99 24.71 10.57
N GLU A 264 19.82 25.09 10.03
CA GLU A 264 19.60 25.37 8.60
C GLU A 264 20.11 24.24 7.69
N THR A 265 20.10 23.00 8.19
CA THR A 265 20.56 21.82 7.45
C THR A 265 19.60 21.47 6.33
N ILE A 266 18.31 21.69 6.57
CA ILE A 266 17.24 21.61 5.58
C ILE A 266 16.64 23.02 5.39
N PRO A 267 16.29 23.44 4.17
CA PRO A 267 15.78 24.77 3.89
C PRO A 267 14.61 25.18 4.80
N PRO A 268 14.61 26.44 5.27
CA PRO A 268 13.46 27.01 5.97
C PRO A 268 12.17 26.82 5.17
N GLY A 269 11.10 26.42 5.85
CA GLY A 269 9.78 26.20 5.24
C GLY A 269 9.49 24.77 4.79
N TYR A 270 10.42 23.82 4.91
CA TYR A 270 10.11 22.39 4.71
C TYR A 270 9.30 21.85 5.87
N PHE A 271 9.75 22.02 7.12
CA PHE A 271 8.96 21.64 8.28
C PHE A 271 8.02 22.78 8.70
N GLN A 272 6.75 22.71 8.30
CA GLN A 272 5.75 23.76 8.55
C GLN A 272 4.87 23.49 9.76
N HIS A 273 4.93 22.27 10.31
CA HIS A 273 3.99 21.79 11.32
C HIS A 273 4.69 21.29 12.61
N VAL A 274 5.94 21.71 12.84
CA VAL A 274 6.77 21.33 14.01
C VAL A 274 6.13 21.69 15.35
N ASP A 275 5.28 22.71 15.40
CA ASP A 275 4.55 23.12 16.61
C ASP A 275 3.03 22.86 16.51
N ALA A 276 2.56 22.24 15.42
CA ALA A 276 1.14 21.98 15.23
C ALA A 276 0.63 20.93 16.23
N ALA A 277 -0.56 21.15 16.80
CA ALA A 277 -1.28 20.13 17.55
C ALA A 277 -1.79 19.07 16.56
N LEU A 278 -1.25 17.86 16.65
CA LEU A 278 -1.53 16.74 15.75
C LEU A 278 -1.99 15.55 16.59
N ASP A 279 -2.92 14.75 16.05
CA ASP A 279 -3.19 13.40 16.56
C ASP A 279 -2.26 12.44 15.82
N PRO A 280 -1.13 12.01 16.41
CA PRO A 280 -0.19 11.13 15.72
C PRO A 280 -0.79 9.75 15.46
N LEU A 281 -1.72 9.29 16.30
CA LEU A 281 -2.33 7.98 16.12
C LEU A 281 -3.29 7.96 14.92
N ALA A 282 -3.90 9.08 14.58
CA ALA A 282 -4.67 9.25 13.36
C ALA A 282 -3.83 9.71 12.15
N GLY A 283 -2.78 10.49 12.40
CA GLY A 283 -1.98 11.12 11.35
C GLY A 283 -0.89 10.22 10.76
N ILE A 284 -0.22 9.41 11.58
CA ILE A 284 0.88 8.55 11.09
C ILE A 284 0.30 7.53 10.10
N TYR A 285 1.04 7.29 9.03
CA TYR A 285 0.71 6.26 8.06
C TYR A 285 1.30 4.91 8.50
N TRP A 286 0.45 3.92 8.75
CA TRP A 286 0.87 2.52 8.96
C TRP A 286 0.72 1.75 7.64
N PRO A 287 1.83 1.48 6.93
CA PRO A 287 1.75 0.74 5.70
C PRO A 287 1.30 -0.71 5.93
N SER A 288 0.78 -1.34 4.90
CA SER A 288 0.57 -2.80 4.91
C SER A 288 1.90 -3.55 4.83
N GLU A 289 2.92 -2.93 4.23
CA GLU A 289 4.28 -3.46 4.05
C GLU A 289 5.29 -2.35 4.31
N ARG A 290 6.34 -2.64 5.08
CA ARG A 290 7.35 -1.62 5.35
C ARG A 290 8.13 -1.38 4.06
N PRO A 291 8.63 -0.16 3.78
CA PRO A 291 9.43 0.11 2.59
C PRO A 291 10.63 -0.83 2.43
N VAL A 292 11.22 -1.28 3.54
CA VAL A 292 12.33 -2.24 3.56
C VAL A 292 11.92 -3.70 3.32
N ASP A 293 10.64 -4.05 3.46
CA ASP A 293 10.15 -5.41 3.20
C ASP A 293 10.11 -5.63 1.68
N LYS A 294 10.91 -6.59 1.19
CA LYS A 294 10.94 -6.94 -0.23
C LYS A 294 9.76 -7.87 -0.55
N PRO A 295 8.76 -7.45 -1.34
CA PRO A 295 7.72 -8.34 -1.77
C PRO A 295 8.30 -9.43 -2.69
N LEU A 296 7.72 -10.62 -2.66
CA LEU A 296 7.96 -11.60 -3.72
C LEU A 296 7.37 -11.04 -5.01
N VAL A 297 8.16 -10.92 -6.07
CA VAL A 297 7.68 -10.43 -7.36
C VAL A 297 7.50 -11.58 -8.33
N LEU A 298 6.29 -11.72 -8.88
CA LEU A 298 5.95 -12.67 -9.93
C LEU A 298 5.53 -11.89 -11.18
N GLU A 299 6.04 -12.29 -12.34
CA GLU A 299 5.74 -11.65 -13.63
C GLU A 299 4.85 -12.57 -14.47
N VAL A 300 3.73 -12.02 -14.96
CA VAL A 300 2.73 -12.69 -15.79
C VAL A 300 2.69 -12.03 -17.15
N GLY A 301 2.77 -12.84 -18.21
CA GLY A 301 2.63 -12.38 -19.59
C GLY A 301 3.40 -13.22 -20.59
N ARG A 302 3.35 -12.81 -21.86
CA ARG A 302 4.09 -13.50 -22.93
C ARG A 302 5.59 -13.40 -22.68
N GLY A 303 6.25 -14.55 -22.51
CA GLY A 303 7.69 -14.62 -22.29
C GLY A 303 8.12 -14.40 -20.83
N MET A 304 7.18 -14.21 -19.92
CA MET A 304 7.44 -14.13 -18.48
C MET A 304 7.42 -15.51 -17.82
N ALA A 305 7.74 -15.56 -16.52
CA ALA A 305 7.74 -16.79 -15.72
C ALA A 305 6.37 -17.49 -15.71
N PHE A 306 5.28 -16.70 -15.67
CA PHE A 306 3.92 -17.21 -15.72
C PHE A 306 3.21 -16.74 -16.98
N ARG A 307 2.44 -17.64 -17.60
CA ARG A 307 1.59 -17.32 -18.76
C ARG A 307 0.20 -16.85 -18.37
N THR A 308 -0.27 -17.26 -17.20
CA THR A 308 -1.61 -16.98 -16.68
C THR A 308 -1.52 -16.41 -15.28
N VAL A 309 -2.50 -15.61 -14.89
CA VAL A 309 -2.56 -15.01 -13.56
C VAL A 309 -2.87 -16.07 -12.51
N GLN A 310 -3.75 -17.04 -12.80
CA GLN A 310 -4.06 -18.12 -11.86
C GLN A 310 -2.80 -18.94 -11.51
N ALA A 311 -1.94 -19.25 -12.48
CA ALA A 311 -0.72 -20.01 -12.21
C ALA A 311 0.25 -19.25 -11.28
N ALA A 312 0.33 -17.92 -11.40
CA ALA A 312 1.10 -17.10 -10.48
C ALA A 312 0.49 -17.13 -9.08
N VAL A 313 -0.84 -16.97 -8.96
CA VAL A 313 -1.56 -17.08 -7.67
C VAL A 313 -1.33 -18.45 -7.03
N ASP A 314 -1.40 -19.53 -7.81
CA ASP A 314 -1.20 -20.91 -7.35
C ASP A 314 0.21 -21.13 -6.78
N SER A 315 1.21 -20.45 -7.34
CA SER A 315 2.61 -20.53 -6.86
C SER A 315 2.89 -19.81 -5.54
N VAL A 316 2.01 -18.89 -5.13
CA VAL A 316 2.17 -18.15 -3.87
C VAL A 316 2.00 -19.10 -2.68
N ALA A 317 2.91 -19.02 -1.71
CA ALA A 317 2.84 -19.80 -0.48
C ALA A 317 1.60 -19.43 0.35
N THR A 318 0.99 -20.43 0.98
CA THR A 318 -0.11 -20.22 1.93
C THR A 318 0.41 -19.56 3.20
N GLY A 319 -0.41 -18.70 3.82
CA GLY A 319 -0.10 -18.03 5.08
C GLY A 319 1.09 -17.07 5.04
N SER A 320 1.48 -16.60 3.85
CA SER A 320 2.63 -15.70 3.71
C SER A 320 2.46 -14.43 4.54
N SER A 321 3.47 -14.11 5.34
CA SER A 321 3.56 -12.83 6.06
C SER A 321 4.10 -11.70 5.17
N SER A 322 4.73 -12.03 4.05
CA SER A 322 5.23 -11.09 3.04
C SER A 322 4.24 -10.94 1.89
N ARG A 323 4.11 -9.72 1.37
CA ARG A 323 3.30 -9.45 0.17
C ARG A 323 3.90 -10.14 -1.06
N THR A 324 3.04 -10.68 -1.91
CA THR A 324 3.41 -11.13 -3.25
C THR A 324 2.82 -10.19 -4.30
N LEU A 325 3.70 -9.56 -5.07
CA LEU A 325 3.37 -8.66 -6.16
C LEU A 325 3.32 -9.43 -7.48
N ILE A 326 2.12 -9.68 -7.99
CA ILE A 326 1.89 -10.29 -9.31
C ILE A 326 1.73 -9.16 -10.32
N ARG A 327 2.75 -8.96 -11.13
CA ARG A 327 2.84 -7.94 -12.17
C ARG A 327 2.42 -8.52 -13.50
N ILE A 328 1.51 -7.84 -14.19
CA ILE A 328 0.79 -8.39 -15.33
C ILE A 328 1.07 -7.49 -16.54
N GLN A 329 1.76 -8.05 -17.53
CA GLN A 329 2.06 -7.34 -18.78
C GLN A 329 0.78 -7.01 -19.56
N PRO A 330 0.78 -5.96 -20.40
CA PRO A 330 -0.34 -5.65 -21.30
C PRO A 330 -0.85 -6.87 -22.08
N GLY A 331 -2.17 -7.05 -22.09
CA GLY A 331 -2.85 -8.16 -22.75
C GLY A 331 -4.22 -8.47 -22.15
N THR A 332 -4.96 -9.32 -22.85
CA THR A 332 -6.23 -9.90 -22.39
C THR A 332 -5.99 -11.32 -21.90
N TYR A 333 -6.26 -11.55 -20.62
CA TYR A 333 -6.10 -12.82 -19.92
C TYR A 333 -7.48 -13.43 -19.71
N ARG A 334 -7.84 -14.39 -20.57
CA ARG A 334 -9.12 -15.09 -20.49
C ARG A 334 -9.01 -16.33 -19.59
N GLU A 335 -9.34 -16.17 -18.32
CA GLU A 335 -9.30 -17.22 -17.31
C GLU A 335 -10.17 -16.83 -16.11
N ALA A 336 -10.73 -17.82 -15.41
CA ALA A 336 -11.36 -17.59 -14.12
C ALA A 336 -10.27 -17.61 -13.03
N ILE A 337 -10.20 -16.56 -12.20
CA ILE A 337 -9.14 -16.36 -11.21
C ILE A 337 -9.72 -16.46 -9.80
N ARG A 338 -9.05 -17.19 -8.91
CA ARG A 338 -9.36 -17.26 -7.50
C ARG A 338 -8.12 -17.08 -6.63
N VAL A 339 -8.14 -16.04 -5.79
CA VAL A 339 -7.21 -15.87 -4.66
C VAL A 339 -7.88 -16.43 -3.41
N PRO A 340 -7.44 -17.59 -2.88
CA PRO A 340 -8.07 -18.22 -1.73
C PRO A 340 -7.73 -17.50 -0.41
N ALA A 341 -8.54 -17.74 0.63
CA ALA A 341 -8.44 -17.06 1.93
C ALA A 341 -7.11 -17.32 2.66
N ASP A 342 -6.48 -18.47 2.42
CA ASP A 342 -5.20 -18.86 2.97
C ASP A 342 -4.00 -18.24 2.23
N LYS A 343 -4.24 -17.38 1.23
CA LYS A 343 -3.20 -16.62 0.51
C LYS A 343 -3.42 -15.10 0.66
N PRO A 344 -3.22 -14.54 1.87
CA PRO A 344 -3.37 -13.10 2.09
C PRO A 344 -2.23 -12.30 1.42
N ARG A 345 -2.39 -10.97 1.34
CA ARG A 345 -1.35 -10.02 0.87
C ARG A 345 -0.88 -10.30 -0.56
N ILE A 346 -1.78 -10.69 -1.45
CA ILE A 346 -1.50 -10.73 -2.90
C ILE A 346 -1.86 -9.38 -3.52
N SER A 347 -1.03 -8.93 -4.46
CA SER A 347 -1.27 -7.74 -5.25
C SER A 347 -1.31 -8.07 -6.74
N LEU A 348 -2.31 -7.58 -7.47
CA LEU A 348 -2.37 -7.66 -8.93
C LEU A 348 -2.11 -6.27 -9.53
N ILE A 349 -1.01 -6.10 -10.27
CA ILE A 349 -0.60 -4.82 -10.84
C ILE A 349 -0.51 -4.92 -12.36
N GLY A 350 -1.32 -4.17 -13.08
CA GLY A 350 -1.19 -4.05 -14.53
C GLY A 350 -0.06 -3.10 -14.93
N LEU A 351 0.79 -3.55 -15.85
CA LEU A 351 1.97 -2.80 -16.33
C LEU A 351 1.71 -1.98 -17.60
N GLY A 352 0.44 -1.80 -17.96
CA GLY A 352 0.03 -0.95 -19.07
C GLY A 352 0.20 0.54 -18.80
N GLU A 353 0.08 1.36 -19.86
CA GLU A 353 0.05 2.82 -19.70
C GLU A 353 -1.24 3.28 -19.02
N LYS A 354 -2.31 2.49 -19.17
CA LYS A 354 -3.63 2.70 -18.62
C LYS A 354 -4.30 1.36 -18.27
N ALA A 355 -5.35 1.40 -17.46
CA ALA A 355 -6.00 0.21 -16.91
C ALA A 355 -6.65 -0.70 -17.97
N GLU A 356 -6.98 -0.17 -19.14
CA GLU A 356 -7.55 -0.91 -20.27
C GLU A 356 -6.54 -1.84 -20.96
N ASP A 357 -5.24 -1.59 -20.79
CA ASP A 357 -4.19 -2.35 -21.47
C ASP A 357 -4.01 -3.75 -20.87
N VAL A 358 -4.49 -3.98 -19.64
CA VAL A 358 -4.44 -5.27 -18.94
C VAL A 358 -5.86 -5.67 -18.54
N VAL A 359 -6.40 -6.70 -19.19
CA VAL A 359 -7.79 -7.14 -19.00
C VAL A 359 -7.84 -8.56 -18.49
N LEU A 360 -8.40 -8.77 -17.30
CA LEU A 360 -8.70 -10.08 -16.72
C LEU A 360 -10.18 -10.38 -16.98
N VAL A 361 -10.48 -11.39 -17.80
CA VAL A 361 -11.83 -11.59 -18.35
C VAL A 361 -12.27 -13.05 -18.33
N TYR A 362 -13.56 -13.24 -18.08
CA TYR A 362 -14.27 -14.50 -18.29
C TYR A 362 -15.76 -14.21 -18.54
N ASN A 363 -16.58 -15.23 -18.78
CA ASN A 363 -17.98 -15.05 -19.20
C ASN A 363 -18.96 -15.99 -18.50
N ASN A 364 -18.66 -16.43 -17.27
CA ASN A 364 -19.64 -17.21 -16.52
C ASN A 364 -20.80 -16.30 -16.10
N ALA A 365 -22.03 -16.78 -16.27
CA ALA A 365 -23.20 -16.25 -15.61
C ALA A 365 -23.64 -17.18 -14.48
N SER A 366 -24.53 -16.71 -13.62
CA SER A 366 -25.11 -17.47 -12.49
C SER A 366 -25.79 -18.77 -12.97
N GLY A 367 -26.42 -18.74 -14.14
CA GLY A 367 -27.05 -19.88 -14.79
C GLY A 367 -26.08 -20.81 -15.53
N THR A 368 -24.84 -20.40 -15.77
CA THR A 368 -23.83 -21.23 -16.46
C THR A 368 -23.61 -22.53 -15.68
N ARG A 369 -23.67 -23.68 -16.36
CA ARG A 369 -23.49 -25.00 -15.75
C ARG A 369 -22.02 -25.22 -15.39
N LYS A 370 -21.78 -25.75 -14.19
CA LYS A 370 -20.45 -26.15 -13.77
C LYS A 370 -19.98 -27.36 -14.58
N PRO A 371 -18.69 -27.42 -14.98
CA PRO A 371 -18.17 -28.55 -15.75
C PRO A 371 -18.29 -29.91 -15.05
N ASP A 372 -18.35 -29.93 -13.72
CA ASP A 372 -18.48 -31.13 -12.89
C ASP A 372 -19.91 -31.68 -12.78
N GLY A 373 -20.90 -30.98 -13.38
CA GLY A 373 -22.31 -31.37 -13.34
C GLY A 373 -23.02 -31.07 -12.01
N SER A 374 -22.37 -30.42 -11.04
CA SER A 374 -22.93 -30.16 -9.70
C SER A 374 -23.98 -29.04 -9.64
N GLY A 375 -24.41 -28.52 -10.78
CA GLY A 375 -25.41 -27.45 -10.88
C GLY A 375 -24.91 -26.26 -11.70
N SER A 376 -25.50 -25.08 -11.46
CA SER A 376 -25.01 -23.83 -12.02
C SER A 376 -24.01 -23.14 -11.08
N PHE A 377 -23.25 -22.18 -11.60
CA PHE A 377 -22.28 -21.42 -10.81
C PHE A 377 -22.93 -20.61 -9.67
N GLY A 378 -24.15 -20.10 -9.90
CA GLY A 378 -24.76 -19.09 -9.04
C GLY A 378 -24.04 -17.74 -9.14
N ALA A 379 -24.64 -16.66 -8.61
CA ALA A 379 -24.09 -15.31 -8.76
C ALA A 379 -22.63 -15.22 -8.27
N GLY A 380 -22.34 -15.65 -7.04
CA GLY A 380 -20.98 -15.63 -6.52
C GLY A 380 -20.00 -16.61 -7.20
N GLY A 381 -20.49 -17.67 -7.85
CA GLY A 381 -19.63 -18.58 -8.63
C GLY A 381 -19.37 -18.10 -10.05
N SER A 382 -20.12 -17.09 -10.53
CA SER A 382 -19.99 -16.54 -11.87
C SER A 382 -18.79 -15.60 -12.04
N ALA A 383 -18.14 -15.22 -10.94
CA ALA A 383 -17.05 -14.25 -10.90
C ALA A 383 -15.91 -14.59 -11.87
N SER A 384 -15.55 -13.67 -12.76
CA SER A 384 -14.29 -13.78 -13.53
C SER A 384 -13.09 -13.79 -12.59
N VAL A 385 -13.10 -12.92 -11.57
CA VAL A 385 -12.08 -12.88 -10.53
C VAL A 385 -12.72 -12.89 -9.14
N ARG A 386 -12.28 -13.81 -8.29
CA ARG A 386 -12.71 -13.93 -6.89
C ARG A 386 -11.53 -13.82 -5.92
N ILE A 387 -11.66 -12.95 -4.94
CA ILE A 387 -10.65 -12.66 -3.92
C ILE A 387 -11.20 -12.96 -2.53
N ASP A 388 -10.79 -14.08 -1.94
CA ASP A 388 -11.11 -14.47 -0.57
C ASP A 388 -9.99 -14.08 0.43
N GLY A 389 -8.77 -13.84 -0.05
CA GLY A 389 -7.61 -13.46 0.78
C GLY A 389 -7.67 -12.01 1.28
N ALA A 390 -7.32 -11.80 2.56
CA ALA A 390 -7.25 -10.46 3.16
C ALA A 390 -6.03 -9.66 2.67
N ASP A 391 -6.08 -8.33 2.86
CA ASP A 391 -4.99 -7.40 2.51
C ASP A 391 -4.62 -7.41 1.01
N PHE A 392 -5.61 -7.73 0.17
CA PHE A 392 -5.47 -7.74 -1.28
C PHE A 392 -5.33 -6.33 -1.85
N THR A 393 -4.49 -6.16 -2.87
CA THR A 393 -4.47 -4.91 -3.63
C THR A 393 -4.55 -5.13 -5.14
N ALA A 394 -5.17 -4.19 -5.85
CA ALA A 394 -5.14 -4.15 -7.31
C ALA A 394 -4.91 -2.73 -7.82
N ALA A 395 -4.12 -2.60 -8.89
CA ALA A 395 -3.91 -1.31 -9.54
C ALA A 395 -3.72 -1.42 -11.05
N ASN A 396 -4.23 -0.41 -11.78
CA ASN A 396 -3.98 -0.18 -13.20
C ASN A 396 -4.32 -1.38 -14.11
N LEU A 397 -5.50 -1.97 -13.91
CA LEU A 397 -6.00 -3.09 -14.71
C LEU A 397 -7.52 -3.12 -14.77
N THR A 398 -8.06 -3.97 -15.64
CA THR A 398 -9.50 -4.17 -15.84
C THR A 398 -9.91 -5.57 -15.40
N PHE A 399 -10.92 -5.67 -14.54
CA PHE A 399 -11.69 -6.87 -14.28
C PHE A 399 -12.96 -6.83 -15.14
N SER A 400 -13.23 -7.88 -15.91
CA SER A 400 -14.38 -7.92 -16.81
C SER A 400 -15.12 -9.25 -16.75
N ASN A 401 -16.44 -9.20 -16.76
CA ASN A 401 -17.27 -10.32 -17.18
C ASN A 401 -17.92 -9.95 -18.52
N ASP A 402 -17.58 -10.68 -19.58
CA ASP A 402 -18.06 -10.43 -20.94
C ASP A 402 -19.19 -11.39 -21.34
N PHE A 403 -20.00 -11.82 -20.37
CA PHE A 403 -21.22 -12.57 -20.64
C PHE A 403 -22.18 -11.76 -21.53
N ASP A 404 -22.51 -12.32 -22.70
CA ASP A 404 -23.37 -11.68 -23.68
C ASP A 404 -24.86 -11.90 -23.34
N GLU A 405 -25.49 -10.95 -22.65
CA GLU A 405 -26.92 -11.03 -22.32
C GLU A 405 -27.82 -11.09 -23.56
N ALA A 406 -27.40 -10.45 -24.66
CA ALA A 406 -28.16 -10.37 -25.90
C ALA A 406 -28.19 -11.70 -26.65
N ALA A 407 -27.06 -12.43 -26.65
CA ALA A 407 -26.98 -13.77 -27.20
C ALA A 407 -27.62 -14.85 -26.30
N ASN A 408 -27.92 -14.54 -25.04
CA ASN A 408 -28.39 -15.52 -24.04
C ASN A 408 -29.76 -15.18 -23.44
N GLN A 409 -30.70 -14.66 -24.24
CA GLN A 409 -32.04 -14.27 -23.76
C GLN A 409 -32.86 -15.43 -23.17
N ASP A 410 -32.62 -16.66 -23.62
CA ASP A 410 -33.32 -17.86 -23.12
C ASP A 410 -32.74 -18.39 -21.79
N MET A 411 -31.60 -17.85 -21.34
CA MET A 411 -30.96 -18.29 -20.10
C MET A 411 -31.63 -17.66 -18.88
N ALA A 412 -32.09 -18.49 -17.95
CA ALA A 412 -32.44 -18.03 -16.60
C ALA A 412 -31.18 -17.74 -15.77
N ASN A 413 -31.24 -16.73 -14.89
CA ASN A 413 -30.14 -16.31 -14.00
C ASN A 413 -28.90 -15.80 -14.75
N ARG A 414 -29.03 -14.62 -15.36
CA ARG A 414 -27.99 -13.98 -16.20
C ARG A 414 -27.00 -13.11 -15.44
N GLN A 415 -27.09 -13.05 -14.11
CA GLN A 415 -26.13 -12.32 -13.28
C GLN A 415 -24.69 -12.77 -13.58
N ALA A 416 -23.77 -11.84 -13.82
CA ALA A 416 -22.44 -12.16 -14.32
C ALA A 416 -21.38 -11.26 -13.65
N VAL A 417 -20.75 -11.79 -12.60
CA VAL A 417 -19.84 -11.03 -11.76
C VAL A 417 -18.48 -10.86 -12.44
N ALA A 418 -17.96 -9.65 -12.51
CA ALA A 418 -16.60 -9.36 -12.96
C ALA A 418 -15.58 -9.54 -11.83
N LEU A 419 -15.87 -8.93 -10.68
CA LEU A 419 -15.03 -9.00 -9.49
C LEU A 419 -15.86 -9.34 -8.25
N PHE A 420 -15.41 -10.35 -7.51
CA PHE A 420 -15.92 -10.72 -6.21
C PHE A 420 -14.84 -10.54 -5.15
N LEU A 421 -15.03 -9.58 -4.24
CA LEU A 421 -14.22 -9.40 -3.03
C LEU A 421 -14.95 -9.95 -1.79
N ALA A 422 -14.25 -10.76 -0.99
CA ALA A 422 -14.74 -11.26 0.30
C ALA A 422 -13.73 -11.09 1.44
N GLY A 423 -12.42 -11.07 1.16
CA GLY A 423 -11.38 -10.87 2.16
C GLY A 423 -11.31 -9.42 2.66
N ASP A 424 -11.19 -9.20 3.97
CA ASP A 424 -11.12 -7.86 4.56
C ASP A 424 -9.89 -7.07 4.08
N ARG A 425 -10.01 -5.74 4.08
CA ARG A 425 -8.96 -4.76 3.76
C ARG A 425 -8.44 -4.80 2.31
N ALA A 426 -9.34 -4.90 1.33
CA ALA A 426 -8.92 -4.79 -0.07
C ALA A 426 -8.80 -3.33 -0.54
N VAL A 427 -7.74 -3.01 -1.28
CA VAL A 427 -7.49 -1.68 -1.86
C VAL A 427 -7.39 -1.75 -3.39
N LEU A 428 -8.19 -0.97 -4.09
CA LEU A 428 -8.24 -0.91 -5.55
C LEU A 428 -8.02 0.54 -6.02
N ARG A 429 -7.06 0.74 -6.93
CA ARG A 429 -6.69 2.07 -7.42
C ARG A 429 -6.56 2.09 -8.94
N ASN A 430 -7.22 3.02 -9.61
CA ASN A 430 -7.20 3.08 -11.08
C ASN A 430 -7.52 1.71 -11.70
N VAL A 431 -8.62 1.11 -11.25
CA VAL A 431 -9.11 -0.19 -11.73
C VAL A 431 -10.44 0.02 -12.44
N ARG A 432 -10.68 -0.81 -13.46
CA ARG A 432 -11.98 -0.87 -14.15
C ARG A 432 -12.69 -2.17 -13.80
N CYS A 433 -13.98 -2.11 -13.45
CA CYS A 433 -14.85 -3.28 -13.30
C CYS A 433 -15.97 -3.19 -14.35
N LEU A 434 -15.97 -4.12 -15.31
CA LEU A 434 -16.87 -4.09 -16.47
C LEU A 434 -17.80 -5.31 -16.50
N GLY A 435 -19.09 -5.06 -16.66
CA GLY A 435 -20.12 -6.10 -16.75
C GLY A 435 -21.50 -5.49 -17.01
N ASN A 436 -22.55 -6.29 -16.86
CA ASN A 436 -23.95 -5.87 -16.94
C ASN A 436 -24.63 -6.03 -15.57
N GLN A 437 -25.43 -7.09 -15.41
CA GLN A 437 -26.05 -7.40 -14.14
C GLN A 437 -25.03 -8.01 -13.16
N ASP A 438 -24.99 -7.49 -11.94
CA ASP A 438 -24.14 -7.96 -10.83
C ASP A 438 -22.61 -7.79 -11.07
N THR A 439 -22.14 -6.73 -11.73
CA THR A 439 -20.71 -6.54 -12.07
C THR A 439 -19.73 -6.70 -10.89
N LEU A 440 -19.99 -6.03 -9.76
CA LEU A 440 -19.07 -5.95 -8.61
C LEU A 440 -19.75 -6.46 -7.34
N LEU A 441 -19.28 -7.62 -6.86
CA LEU A 441 -19.69 -8.21 -5.58
C LEU A 441 -18.71 -7.84 -4.47
N VAL A 442 -19.11 -6.91 -3.60
CA VAL A 442 -18.40 -6.53 -2.37
C VAL A 442 -19.06 -7.22 -1.17
N ASP A 443 -18.63 -8.46 -0.87
CA ASP A 443 -19.23 -9.30 0.16
C ASP A 443 -18.41 -9.34 1.46
N SER A 444 -18.72 -10.27 2.36
CA SER A 444 -17.87 -10.60 3.49
C SER A 444 -17.81 -12.12 3.70
N PRO A 445 -16.85 -12.65 4.50
CA PRO A 445 -16.67 -14.09 4.64
C PRO A 445 -17.90 -14.81 5.23
N ALA A 446 -18.71 -14.10 6.03
CA ALA A 446 -19.94 -14.62 6.61
C ALA A 446 -20.91 -13.49 7.01
N ARG A 447 -22.19 -13.84 7.24
CA ARG A 447 -23.19 -12.89 7.77
C ARG A 447 -22.70 -12.27 9.09
N GLY A 448 -22.83 -10.95 9.22
CA GLY A 448 -22.43 -10.21 10.41
C GLY A 448 -20.91 -10.06 10.62
N VAL A 449 -20.08 -10.65 9.75
CA VAL A 449 -18.63 -10.44 9.76
C VAL A 449 -18.30 -9.22 8.88
N PRO A 450 -17.64 -8.18 9.41
CA PRO A 450 -17.20 -7.04 8.60
C PRO A 450 -16.13 -7.45 7.59
N ALA A 451 -16.21 -6.88 6.38
CA ALA A 451 -15.13 -6.85 5.41
C ALA A 451 -15.17 -5.47 4.74
N ARG A 452 -14.00 -4.84 4.58
CA ARG A 452 -13.88 -3.45 4.16
C ARG A 452 -13.07 -3.33 2.88
N PHE A 453 -13.54 -2.48 1.99
CA PHE A 453 -12.99 -2.29 0.64
C PHE A 453 -12.85 -0.82 0.33
N PHE A 454 -11.71 -0.44 -0.25
CA PHE A 454 -11.45 0.93 -0.69
C PHE A 454 -11.15 0.99 -2.18
N PHE A 455 -11.94 1.77 -2.91
CA PHE A 455 -11.80 2.04 -4.33
C PHE A 455 -11.47 3.52 -4.51
N SER A 456 -10.32 3.82 -5.13
CA SER A 456 -9.88 5.19 -5.45
C SER A 456 -9.70 5.34 -6.95
N ASP A 457 -10.29 6.38 -7.53
CA ASP A 457 -10.10 6.72 -8.95
C ASP A 457 -10.40 5.54 -9.88
N CYS A 458 -11.41 4.74 -9.52
CA CYS A 458 -11.82 3.56 -10.26
C CYS A 458 -12.98 3.88 -11.19
N TYR A 459 -13.20 2.98 -12.14
CA TYR A 459 -14.34 2.98 -13.03
C TYR A 459 -15.15 1.71 -12.83
N VAL A 460 -16.45 1.82 -12.60
CA VAL A 460 -17.35 0.67 -12.46
C VAL A 460 -18.54 0.87 -13.40
N GLU A 461 -18.82 -0.12 -14.25
CA GLU A 461 -20.01 -0.10 -15.11
C GLU A 461 -20.89 -1.33 -14.98
N GLY A 462 -22.17 -1.14 -15.22
CA GLY A 462 -23.16 -2.20 -15.28
C GLY A 462 -24.56 -1.62 -15.36
N ASP A 463 -25.57 -2.47 -15.20
CA ASP A 463 -26.97 -2.05 -15.31
C ASP A 463 -27.80 -2.39 -14.06
N VAL A 464 -28.12 -3.66 -13.81
CA VAL A 464 -28.94 -4.11 -12.70
C VAL A 464 -28.04 -4.54 -11.55
N ASP A 465 -28.23 -3.91 -10.38
CA ASP A 465 -27.56 -4.26 -9.12
C ASP A 465 -26.03 -4.36 -9.24
N PHE A 466 -25.42 -3.53 -10.09
CA PHE A 466 -24.04 -3.78 -10.53
C PHE A 466 -22.98 -3.53 -9.44
N ILE A 467 -23.35 -2.96 -8.29
CA ILE A 467 -22.56 -2.94 -7.06
C ILE A 467 -23.41 -3.54 -5.92
N PHE A 468 -23.10 -4.76 -5.49
CA PHE A 468 -23.93 -5.49 -4.54
C PHE A 468 -23.11 -6.33 -3.55
N GLY A 469 -23.77 -6.84 -2.49
CA GLY A 469 -23.09 -7.58 -1.42
C GLY A 469 -23.33 -7.02 -0.02
N ARG A 470 -22.64 -7.60 0.97
CA ARG A 470 -22.81 -7.25 2.40
C ARG A 470 -21.60 -6.57 3.04
N GLY A 471 -20.56 -6.29 2.25
CA GLY A 471 -19.35 -5.62 2.73
C GLY A 471 -19.55 -4.12 2.97
N THR A 472 -18.55 -3.52 3.63
CA THR A 472 -18.38 -2.08 3.73
C THR A 472 -17.48 -1.62 2.59
N ALA A 473 -17.97 -0.78 1.69
CA ALA A 473 -17.21 -0.35 0.50
C ALA A 473 -17.22 1.16 0.37
N VAL A 474 -16.03 1.76 0.24
CA VAL A 474 -15.88 3.19 -0.02
C VAL A 474 -15.33 3.41 -1.43
N PHE A 475 -16.10 4.12 -2.24
CA PHE A 475 -15.75 4.60 -3.57
C PHE A 475 -15.43 6.10 -3.47
N SER A 476 -14.17 6.45 -3.72
CA SER A 476 -13.67 7.83 -3.66
C SER A 476 -13.18 8.27 -5.03
N GLY A 477 -13.69 9.39 -5.54
CA GLY A 477 -13.25 9.92 -6.85
C GLY A 477 -13.54 9.00 -8.04
N CYS A 478 -14.45 8.04 -7.90
CA CYS A 478 -14.73 7.03 -8.92
C CYS A 478 -15.74 7.53 -9.96
N GLU A 479 -15.67 6.98 -11.17
CA GLU A 479 -16.72 7.08 -12.18
C GLU A 479 -17.61 5.84 -12.13
N ILE A 480 -18.91 6.06 -11.94
CA ILE A 480 -19.93 5.03 -11.81
C ILE A 480 -20.84 5.13 -13.03
N ARG A 481 -20.68 4.23 -14.00
CA ARG A 481 -21.38 4.28 -15.29
C ARG A 481 -22.54 3.28 -15.34
N SER A 482 -23.75 3.78 -15.46
CA SER A 482 -24.92 2.93 -15.73
C SER A 482 -25.05 2.68 -17.23
N LEU A 483 -25.21 1.43 -17.64
CA LEU A 483 -25.40 1.04 -19.04
C LEU A 483 -26.88 1.18 -19.44
N ASP A 484 -27.09 1.56 -20.70
CA ASP A 484 -28.43 1.65 -21.28
C ASP A 484 -28.93 0.25 -21.66
N ARG A 485 -30.11 -0.12 -21.16
CA ARG A 485 -30.80 -1.37 -21.49
C ARG A 485 -31.89 -1.16 -22.55
N GLY A 486 -31.95 0.02 -23.17
CA GLY A 486 -32.94 0.40 -24.16
C GLY A 486 -34.32 0.71 -23.56
N SER A 487 -34.37 1.02 -22.26
CA SER A 487 -35.61 1.33 -21.54
C SER A 487 -35.77 2.84 -21.38
N GLU A 488 -36.98 3.35 -21.54
CA GLU A 488 -37.26 4.78 -21.27
C GLU A 488 -37.46 5.05 -19.76
N ASN A 489 -37.81 4.02 -18.98
CA ASN A 489 -38.32 4.20 -17.62
C ASN A 489 -37.48 3.50 -16.54
N ASN A 490 -36.77 2.43 -16.89
CA ASN A 490 -35.94 1.69 -15.95
C ASN A 490 -34.80 0.96 -16.66
N ASN A 491 -33.57 1.48 -16.52
CA ASN A 491 -32.33 0.90 -17.03
C ASN A 491 -31.51 0.19 -15.95
N GLY A 492 -31.96 0.21 -14.69
CA GLY A 492 -31.36 -0.58 -13.63
C GLY A 492 -31.08 0.19 -12.34
N TYR A 493 -30.15 -0.36 -11.57
CA TYR A 493 -29.91 -0.01 -10.16
C TYR A 493 -28.41 0.00 -9.91
N VAL A 494 -27.88 1.12 -9.44
CA VAL A 494 -26.45 1.24 -9.15
C VAL A 494 -26.03 0.30 -8.03
N SER A 495 -26.85 0.19 -6.98
CA SER A 495 -26.49 -0.59 -5.81
C SER A 495 -27.58 -1.49 -5.25
N ALA A 496 -27.15 -2.64 -4.73
CA ALA A 496 -27.99 -3.58 -3.99
C ALA A 496 -27.25 -4.08 -2.74
N GLY A 497 -27.21 -3.23 -1.71
CA GLY A 497 -26.56 -3.55 -0.43
C GLY A 497 -27.36 -4.58 0.37
N SER A 498 -26.66 -5.37 1.20
CA SER A 498 -27.23 -6.39 2.09
C SER A 498 -26.52 -6.45 3.44
N GLN A 499 -25.96 -5.33 3.88
CA GLN A 499 -25.25 -5.25 5.16
C GLN A 499 -26.14 -5.67 6.31
N ASN A 500 -25.61 -6.45 7.24
CA ASN A 500 -26.33 -6.77 8.48
C ASN A 500 -26.58 -5.47 9.27
N VAL A 501 -27.74 -5.34 9.90
CA VAL A 501 -28.14 -4.14 10.68
C VAL A 501 -27.13 -3.76 11.77
N LYS A 502 -26.37 -4.74 12.30
CA LYS A 502 -25.34 -4.50 13.33
C LYS A 502 -24.07 -3.86 12.76
N ILE A 503 -23.89 -3.86 11.44
CA ILE A 503 -22.77 -3.19 10.77
C ILE A 503 -23.21 -1.76 10.46
N LYS A 504 -22.57 -0.78 11.11
CA LYS A 504 -22.91 0.65 11.00
C LYS A 504 -22.76 1.16 9.56
N HIS A 505 -21.69 0.75 8.88
CA HIS A 505 -21.28 1.30 7.58
C HIS A 505 -21.39 0.25 6.46
N GLY A 506 -22.11 0.60 5.40
CA GLY A 506 -22.22 -0.15 4.16
C GLY A 506 -21.47 0.54 3.02
N TYR A 507 -22.19 1.11 2.06
CA TYR A 507 -21.59 1.77 0.91
C TYR A 507 -21.48 3.27 1.08
N LEU A 508 -20.30 3.80 0.75
CA LEU A 508 -20.04 5.22 0.64
C LEU A 508 -19.56 5.54 -0.76
N PHE A 509 -20.29 6.38 -1.48
CA PHE A 509 -19.80 7.04 -2.69
C PHE A 509 -19.49 8.49 -2.32
N THR A 510 -18.23 8.89 -2.43
CA THR A 510 -17.77 10.25 -2.07
C THR A 510 -16.94 10.85 -3.20
N GLY A 511 -17.24 12.08 -3.60
CA GLY A 511 -16.54 12.73 -4.72
C GLY A 511 -16.66 11.99 -6.06
N CYS A 512 -17.68 11.15 -6.24
CA CYS A 512 -17.85 10.32 -7.43
C CYS A 512 -18.61 11.04 -8.55
N ARG A 513 -18.55 10.49 -9.76
CA ARG A 513 -19.34 10.92 -10.92
C ARG A 513 -20.23 9.78 -11.39
N PHE A 514 -21.54 9.96 -11.31
CA PHE A 514 -22.52 9.01 -11.81
C PHE A 514 -22.92 9.42 -13.23
N VAL A 515 -22.57 8.61 -14.23
CA VAL A 515 -22.69 8.91 -15.67
C VAL A 515 -23.49 7.81 -16.40
N SER A 516 -24.14 8.17 -17.50
CA SER A 516 -24.85 7.21 -18.36
C SER A 516 -25.29 7.90 -19.65
N ASP A 517 -25.45 7.11 -20.71
CA ASP A 517 -26.13 7.51 -21.95
C ASP A 517 -27.61 7.07 -21.96
N ALA A 518 -28.09 6.42 -20.90
CA ALA A 518 -29.48 6.00 -20.75
C ALA A 518 -30.45 7.19 -20.64
N ALA A 519 -31.74 6.92 -20.87
CA ALA A 519 -32.80 7.91 -20.76
C ALA A 519 -32.78 8.67 -19.41
N ALA A 520 -33.15 9.95 -19.42
CA ALA A 520 -33.21 10.76 -18.21
C ALA A 520 -34.21 10.15 -17.20
N GLY A 521 -33.85 10.14 -15.92
CA GLY A 521 -34.68 9.64 -14.84
C GLY A 521 -34.95 8.13 -14.83
N SER A 522 -34.19 7.33 -15.59
CA SER A 522 -34.42 5.89 -15.77
C SER A 522 -33.54 4.98 -14.92
N VAL A 523 -32.60 5.50 -14.14
CA VAL A 523 -31.69 4.69 -13.31
C VAL A 523 -31.89 5.01 -11.84
N HIS A 524 -31.93 3.99 -11.00
CA HIS A 524 -32.06 4.12 -9.55
C HIS A 524 -30.68 4.05 -8.86
N LEU A 525 -30.48 4.79 -7.78
CA LEU A 525 -29.26 4.69 -6.96
C LEU A 525 -29.18 3.35 -6.22
N GLY A 526 -30.30 2.75 -5.85
CA GLY A 526 -30.29 1.39 -5.33
C GLY A 526 -31.60 0.85 -4.79
N ARG A 527 -31.51 -0.36 -4.24
CA ARG A 527 -32.60 -1.10 -3.62
C ARG A 527 -32.09 -2.05 -2.53
N PRO A 528 -32.89 -2.41 -1.50
CA PRO A 528 -32.41 -3.19 -0.37
C PRO A 528 -32.40 -4.68 -0.69
N TRP A 529 -31.23 -5.26 -0.89
CA TRP A 529 -31.13 -6.69 -1.10
C TRP A 529 -31.17 -7.43 0.24
N HIS A 530 -32.15 -8.32 0.38
CA HIS A 530 -32.28 -9.26 1.49
C HIS A 530 -31.98 -10.69 0.97
N PRO A 531 -30.71 -11.14 0.99
CA PRO A 531 -30.31 -12.42 0.42
C PRO A 531 -31.10 -13.58 1.04
N SER A 532 -31.84 -14.32 0.21
CA SER A 532 -32.72 -15.40 0.68
C SER A 532 -33.74 -14.96 1.74
N GLY A 533 -34.19 -13.70 1.70
CA GLY A 533 -35.15 -13.13 2.65
C GLY A 533 -34.56 -12.83 4.04
N ASP A 534 -33.24 -12.62 4.15
CA ASP A 534 -32.59 -12.25 5.41
C ASP A 534 -33.11 -10.91 5.95
N VAL A 535 -33.98 -10.95 6.96
CA VAL A 535 -34.57 -9.75 7.58
C VAL A 535 -33.56 -8.86 8.29
N ASP A 536 -32.40 -9.39 8.68
CA ASP A 536 -31.35 -8.61 9.34
C ASP A 536 -30.45 -7.89 8.33
N ALA A 537 -30.61 -8.13 7.02
CA ALA A 537 -29.87 -7.47 5.94
C ALA A 537 -30.44 -6.08 5.62
N ILE A 538 -30.23 -5.12 6.52
CA ILE A 538 -30.69 -3.73 6.36
C ILE A 538 -29.58 -2.89 5.74
N ALA A 539 -29.63 -2.82 4.40
CA ALA A 539 -28.68 -2.11 3.55
C ALA A 539 -28.41 -0.67 4.02
N GLN A 540 -27.16 -0.23 3.91
CA GLN A 540 -26.79 1.18 4.11
C GLN A 540 -26.02 1.68 2.91
N VAL A 541 -26.51 2.78 2.33
CA VAL A 541 -25.86 3.45 1.19
C VAL A 541 -25.89 4.95 1.44
N LEU A 542 -24.73 5.59 1.30
CA LEU A 542 -24.59 7.04 1.31
C LEU A 542 -23.91 7.48 0.02
N VAL A 543 -24.59 8.35 -0.74
CA VAL A 543 -23.97 9.07 -1.85
C VAL A 543 -23.75 10.51 -1.41
N ARG A 544 -22.49 10.95 -1.33
CA ARG A 544 -22.15 12.29 -0.85
C ARG A 544 -21.15 13.01 -1.73
N ASP A 545 -21.21 14.33 -1.71
CA ASP A 545 -20.23 15.20 -2.36
C ASP A 545 -19.99 14.83 -3.84
N SER A 546 -20.99 14.27 -4.51
CA SER A 546 -20.86 13.60 -5.81
C SER A 546 -21.71 14.26 -6.90
N TRP A 547 -21.27 14.14 -8.15
CA TRP A 547 -22.03 14.59 -9.32
C TRP A 547 -22.99 13.49 -9.80
N LEU A 548 -24.28 13.82 -9.93
CA LEU A 548 -25.33 12.93 -10.42
C LEU A 548 -25.87 13.38 -11.78
N GLY A 549 -25.69 12.55 -12.81
CA GLY A 549 -26.20 12.79 -14.16
C GLY A 549 -27.72 12.69 -14.29
N ALA A 550 -28.25 13.13 -15.44
CA ALA A 550 -29.70 13.28 -15.65
C ALA A 550 -30.45 11.95 -15.72
N HIS A 551 -29.75 10.84 -15.93
CA HIS A 551 -30.30 9.47 -15.91
C HIS A 551 -30.79 9.06 -14.51
N ILE A 552 -30.29 9.68 -13.44
CA ILE A 552 -30.72 9.32 -12.08
C ILE A 552 -32.18 9.73 -11.86
N SER A 553 -32.99 8.75 -11.46
CA SER A 553 -34.43 8.87 -11.21
C SER A 553 -34.77 9.86 -10.10
N GLY A 554 -35.94 10.48 -10.22
CA GLY A 554 -36.57 11.24 -9.13
C GLY A 554 -36.97 10.39 -7.93
N THR A 555 -37.13 9.07 -8.13
CA THR A 555 -37.33 8.04 -7.12
C THR A 555 -36.12 7.09 -7.11
N PRO A 556 -34.95 7.54 -6.64
CA PRO A 556 -33.70 6.81 -6.81
C PRO A 556 -33.60 5.55 -5.95
N TRP A 557 -34.50 5.36 -4.98
CA TRP A 557 -34.56 4.20 -4.11
C TRP A 557 -35.83 3.41 -4.39
N THR A 558 -35.72 2.09 -4.53
CA THR A 558 -36.86 1.23 -4.87
C THR A 558 -36.91 -0.01 -3.98
N ASP A 559 -38.11 -0.58 -3.85
CA ASP A 559 -38.32 -1.83 -3.11
C ASP A 559 -37.69 -3.02 -3.86
N MET A 560 -37.32 -4.05 -3.12
CA MET A 560 -36.79 -5.29 -3.69
C MET A 560 -37.36 -6.49 -2.96
N SER A 561 -37.93 -7.43 -3.73
CA SER A 561 -38.42 -8.72 -3.20
C SER A 561 -39.37 -8.61 -2.00
N GLY A 562 -40.19 -7.55 -1.95
CA GLY A 562 -41.16 -7.30 -0.87
C GLY A 562 -40.62 -6.51 0.33
N PHE A 563 -39.33 -6.14 0.33
CA PHE A 563 -38.73 -5.28 1.35
C PHE A 563 -38.72 -3.82 0.89
N SER A 564 -39.15 -2.93 1.77
CA SER A 564 -39.26 -1.51 1.41
C SER A 564 -37.92 -0.79 1.51
N TRP A 565 -37.61 0.05 0.53
CA TRP A 565 -36.44 0.94 0.62
C TRP A 565 -36.52 1.90 1.81
N ARG A 566 -37.72 2.20 2.30
CA ARG A 566 -37.94 3.08 3.47
C ARG A 566 -37.47 2.46 4.79
N GLU A 567 -37.28 1.15 4.82
CA GLU A 567 -36.73 0.42 5.97
C GLU A 567 -35.19 0.30 5.88
N ALA A 568 -34.62 0.64 4.72
CA ALA A 568 -33.18 0.67 4.50
C ALA A 568 -32.55 2.00 4.97
N ARG A 569 -31.22 2.01 5.10
CA ARG A 569 -30.43 3.16 5.56
C ARG A 569 -29.85 3.93 4.36
N PHE A 570 -30.70 4.38 3.46
CA PHE A 570 -30.31 5.08 2.24
C PHE A 570 -30.35 6.60 2.39
N HIS A 571 -29.23 7.27 2.10
CA HIS A 571 -29.10 8.71 2.27
C HIS A 571 -28.27 9.34 1.15
N GLU A 572 -28.50 10.63 0.94
CA GLU A 572 -27.69 11.51 0.10
C GLU A 572 -27.15 12.70 0.92
N PHE A 573 -26.02 13.28 0.54
CA PHE A 573 -25.48 14.46 1.22
C PHE A 573 -24.65 15.34 0.29
N ASN A 574 -25.02 16.61 0.11
CA ASN A 574 -24.23 17.57 -0.68
C ASN A 574 -23.92 17.11 -2.12
N ASN A 575 -24.83 16.35 -2.73
CA ASN A 575 -24.72 15.97 -4.15
C ASN A 575 -25.14 17.14 -5.05
N TYR A 576 -24.61 17.14 -6.28
CA TYR A 576 -24.88 18.17 -7.28
C TYR A 576 -25.08 17.56 -8.67
N GLY A 577 -25.62 18.34 -9.61
CA GLY A 577 -25.91 17.90 -10.97
C GLY A 577 -27.42 17.70 -11.23
N PRO A 578 -27.81 17.42 -12.49
CA PRO A 578 -29.22 17.32 -12.88
C PRO A 578 -30.00 16.21 -12.18
N GLY A 579 -29.32 15.15 -11.73
CA GLY A 579 -29.90 14.00 -11.04
C GLY A 579 -29.96 14.10 -9.52
N SER A 580 -29.56 15.23 -8.90
CA SER A 580 -29.42 15.39 -7.44
C SER A 580 -30.52 16.23 -6.78
N ARG A 581 -31.74 16.19 -7.32
CA ARG A 581 -32.87 16.96 -6.76
C ARG A 581 -33.21 16.45 -5.35
N ILE A 582 -33.59 17.34 -4.44
CA ILE A 582 -34.08 16.96 -3.11
C ILE A 582 -35.60 16.76 -3.17
N SER A 583 -36.08 15.62 -2.68
CA SER A 583 -37.51 15.28 -2.57
C SER A 583 -37.77 14.42 -1.33
N PRO A 584 -39.03 14.24 -0.90
CA PRO A 584 -39.38 13.33 0.19
C PRO A 584 -38.95 11.87 -0.02
N ASP A 585 -38.77 11.45 -1.28
CA ASP A 585 -38.32 10.10 -1.65
C ASP A 585 -36.80 9.99 -1.79
N ARG A 586 -36.07 11.02 -1.30
CA ARG A 586 -34.60 11.13 -1.35
C ARG A 586 -34.06 11.57 -0.01
N PRO A 587 -33.99 10.67 0.99
CA PRO A 587 -33.57 11.02 2.34
C PRO A 587 -32.19 11.67 2.33
N GLN A 588 -32.06 12.80 3.02
CA GLN A 588 -30.78 13.49 3.18
C GLN A 588 -30.15 13.06 4.50
N LEU A 589 -28.83 12.89 4.52
CA LEU A 589 -28.10 12.73 5.77
C LEU A 589 -28.16 14.03 6.57
N GLU A 590 -28.46 13.94 7.86
CA GLU A 590 -28.42 15.10 8.75
C GLU A 590 -26.98 15.66 8.82
N PRO A 591 -26.76 16.98 8.63
CA PRO A 591 -25.42 17.55 8.61
C PRO A 591 -24.58 17.26 9.86
N GLN A 592 -25.21 17.14 11.03
CA GLN A 592 -24.55 16.84 12.30
C GLN A 592 -23.96 15.43 12.32
N LEU A 593 -24.51 14.50 11.53
CA LEU A 593 -24.01 13.14 11.40
C LEU A 593 -22.88 13.03 10.36
N ALA A 594 -22.61 14.05 9.54
CA ALA A 594 -21.66 13.95 8.44
C ALA A 594 -20.23 13.54 8.87
N GLY A 595 -19.83 13.85 10.11
CA GLY A 595 -18.55 13.42 10.69
C GLY A 595 -18.45 11.92 10.99
N ASP A 596 -19.58 11.24 11.20
CA ASP A 596 -19.66 9.79 11.43
C ASP A 596 -19.60 8.97 10.13
N PHE A 597 -19.73 9.64 9.00
CA PHE A 597 -19.82 9.05 7.68
C PHE A 597 -18.74 9.60 6.73
N THR A 598 -17.51 9.71 7.24
CA THR A 598 -16.31 10.01 6.45
C THR A 598 -15.70 8.73 5.89
N LEU A 599 -14.83 8.87 4.87
CA LEU A 599 -14.04 7.75 4.36
C LEU A 599 -13.33 7.02 5.53
N GLU A 600 -12.66 7.78 6.38
CA GLU A 600 -11.96 7.23 7.54
C GLU A 600 -12.88 6.45 8.47
N ALA A 601 -14.07 6.97 8.80
CA ALA A 601 -15.01 6.30 9.69
C ALA A 601 -15.46 4.93 9.16
N TYR A 602 -15.64 4.80 7.84
CA TYR A 602 -16.02 3.54 7.19
C TYR A 602 -14.88 2.50 7.23
N LEU A 603 -13.63 2.95 7.07
CA LEU A 603 -12.50 2.04 6.88
C LEU A 603 -11.76 1.73 8.19
N ARG A 604 -11.73 2.65 9.16
CA ARG A 604 -10.95 2.53 10.41
C ARG A 604 -11.21 1.22 11.14
N GLY A 605 -12.48 0.79 11.24
CA GLY A 605 -12.83 -0.42 12.01
C GLY A 605 -12.28 -0.39 13.44
N THR A 606 -12.11 -1.57 14.04
CA THR A 606 -11.48 -1.71 15.37
C THR A 606 -9.96 -1.76 15.30
N ASP A 607 -9.39 -2.14 14.17
CA ASP A 607 -7.94 -2.25 13.98
C ASP A 607 -7.27 -0.91 13.67
N GLY A 608 -8.02 0.06 13.13
CA GLY A 608 -7.52 1.39 12.77
C GLY A 608 -7.12 1.52 11.29
N TRP A 609 -7.60 0.65 10.41
CA TRP A 609 -7.19 0.59 9.01
C TRP A 609 -7.45 1.92 8.27
N ALA A 610 -6.43 2.47 7.60
CA ALA A 610 -6.50 3.80 6.99
C ALA A 610 -5.88 3.85 5.58
N PRO A 611 -6.40 3.08 4.60
CA PRO A 611 -5.80 2.97 3.27
C PRO A 611 -5.91 4.26 2.44
N GLN A 612 -6.76 5.21 2.80
CA GLN A 612 -6.80 6.55 2.18
C GLN A 612 -5.55 7.37 2.44
N LEU A 613 -4.84 7.07 3.51
CA LEU A 613 -3.56 7.68 3.81
C LEU A 613 -2.43 6.98 3.04
N SER A 614 -2.66 5.75 2.54
CA SER A 614 -1.75 5.09 1.61
C SER A 614 -1.70 5.89 0.31
N GLY A 615 -0.52 6.32 -0.11
CA GLY A 615 -0.32 7.07 -1.35
C GLY A 615 -0.31 8.60 -1.22
N THR A 616 0.11 9.15 -0.08
CA THR A 616 0.85 10.43 -0.15
C THR A 616 2.06 10.24 -1.07
N ARG A 617 2.51 11.31 -1.74
CA ARG A 617 3.39 11.29 -2.93
C ARG A 617 4.69 10.45 -2.82
N ALA A 618 5.11 10.06 -1.63
CA ALA A 618 6.27 9.20 -1.38
C ALA A 618 6.10 7.75 -1.86
N ASP A 619 4.93 7.11 -1.67
CA ASP A 619 4.70 5.71 -2.08
C ASP A 619 4.21 5.60 -3.53
N SER A 620 3.40 6.57 -3.96
CA SER A 620 2.81 6.62 -5.30
C SER A 620 3.89 6.83 -6.37
N ALA A 621 4.98 7.54 -6.05
CA ALA A 621 6.10 7.72 -6.98
C ALA A 621 6.96 6.45 -7.18
N TRP A 622 6.82 5.44 -6.32
CA TRP A 622 7.61 4.21 -6.40
C TRP A 622 6.86 3.07 -7.11
N VAL A 623 5.53 3.04 -7.03
CA VAL A 623 4.69 2.14 -7.83
C VAL A 623 4.38 2.74 -9.21
N ASP A 624 4.45 4.07 -9.37
CA ASP A 624 4.21 4.73 -10.65
C ASP A 624 5.51 4.82 -11.49
N ARG A 625 5.55 3.94 -12.51
CA ARG A 625 6.31 4.03 -13.79
C ARG A 625 7.78 3.62 -13.92
N GLN A 626 8.63 3.50 -12.89
CA GLN A 626 10.09 3.34 -13.17
C GLN A 626 10.79 2.05 -12.69
N THR A 627 10.32 1.36 -11.65
CA THR A 627 10.79 -0.02 -11.34
C THR A 627 10.18 -1.07 -12.30
N LEU A 628 9.49 -0.61 -13.35
CA LEU A 628 8.83 -1.42 -14.37
C LEU A 628 9.71 -1.79 -15.57
N ARG A 629 10.97 -1.31 -15.67
CA ARG A 629 11.78 -1.46 -16.90
C ARG A 629 13.24 -1.89 -16.77
N GLN A 630 13.74 -2.32 -15.61
CA GLN A 630 15.14 -2.79 -15.53
C GLN A 630 15.30 -4.10 -14.75
N VAL A 631 14.90 -5.20 -15.39
CA VAL A 631 15.69 -6.44 -15.40
C VAL A 631 15.64 -6.94 -16.84
N SER A 632 16.59 -6.50 -17.66
CA SER A 632 16.92 -7.07 -18.95
C SER A 632 18.27 -7.76 -18.85
#